data_AF-A0A7W5XZY7-F1
#
_entry.id   AF-A0A7W5XZY7-F1
#
_cell.length_a   1.000
_cell.length_b   1.000
_cell.length_c   1.000
_cell.angle_alpha   90.00
_cell.angle_beta   90.00
_cell.angle_gamma   90.00
#
_symmetry.space_group_name_H-M   'P 1'
#
loop_
_entity.id
_entity.type
_entity.pdbx_description
1 polymer ?
#
loop_
_entity_poly.entity_id
_entity_poly.type
_entity_poly.pdbx_seq_one_letter_code
_entity_poly.pdbx_strand_id
1 'polypeptide(L)'
;MSEYRLTPAAQRDLSSIWDFTEDRWGVGQAEKYVREFQSAIERVAEDPGLLRILTNRDLVRPRRSIATPRDSSPSTSPSGR
;
A
#
# COMPACT_ATOMS: atom_id res chain seq x y z
N MET A 1 -20.39 -2.19 3.92
CA MET A 1 -19.79 -2.98 2.83
C MET A 1 -20.51 -2.63 1.55
N SER A 2 -20.11 -1.53 0.91
CA SER A 2 -20.56 -1.24 -0.45
C SER A 2 -20.03 -2.33 -1.38
N GLU A 3 -20.90 -2.91 -2.20
CA GLU A 3 -20.49 -3.84 -3.22
C GLU A 3 -19.85 -3.06 -4.37
N TYR A 4 -18.53 -3.17 -4.53
CA TYR A 4 -17.79 -2.54 -5.62
C TYR A 4 -17.14 -3.60 -6.51
N ARG A 5 -17.09 -3.31 -7.81
CA ARG A 5 -16.46 -4.20 -8.79
C ARG A 5 -15.26 -3.50 -9.40
N LEU A 6 -14.10 -4.12 -9.27
CA LEU A 6 -12.89 -3.68 -9.97
C LEU A 6 -12.97 -4.07 -11.44
N THR A 7 -12.49 -3.19 -12.31
CA THR A 7 -12.30 -3.55 -13.71
C THR A 7 -11.14 -4.54 -13.83
N PRO A 8 -11.10 -5.39 -14.87
CA PRO A 8 -9.97 -6.28 -15.10
C PRO A 8 -8.63 -5.54 -15.25
N ALA A 9 -8.65 -4.28 -15.70
CA ALA A 9 -7.47 -3.43 -15.74
C ALA A 9 -7.00 -3.07 -14.33
N ALA A 10 -7.90 -2.56 -13.48
CA ALA A 10 -7.58 -2.20 -12.10
C ALA A 10 -7.03 -3.38 -11.29
N GLN A 11 -7.54 -4.59 -11.53
CA GLN A 11 -7.02 -5.78 -10.86
C GLN A 11 -5.60 -6.13 -11.32
N ARG A 12 -5.28 -5.97 -12.61
CA ARG A 12 -3.92 -6.13 -13.12
C ARG A 12 -2.96 -5.08 -12.55
N ASP A 13 -3.43 -3.83 -12.44
CA ASP A 13 -2.63 -2.75 -11.85
C ASP A 13 -2.28 -3.07 -10.38
N LEU A 14 -3.26 -3.56 -9.60
CA LEU A 14 -3.02 -3.99 -8.22
C LEU A 14 -2.02 -5.16 -8.14
N SER A 15 -2.10 -6.13 -9.04
CA SER A 15 -1.12 -7.22 -9.13
C SER A 15 0.28 -6.70 -9.44
N SER A 16 0.44 -5.80 -10.42
CA SER A 16 1.76 -5.20 -10.72
C SER A 16 2.31 -4.37 -9.56
N ILE A 17 1.46 -3.65 -8.82
CA ILE A 17 1.87 -2.93 -7.61
C ILE A 17 2.34 -3.90 -6.53
N TRP A 18 1.63 -5.02 -6.35
CA TRP A 18 2.06 -6.07 -5.43
C TRP A 18 3.45 -6.59 -5.81
N ASP A 19 3.63 -7.06 -7.04
CA ASP A 19 4.90 -7.67 -7.49
C ASP A 19 6.06 -6.70 -7.30
N PHE A 20 5.86 -5.42 -7.65
CA PHE A 20 6.85 -4.37 -7.46
C PHE A 20 7.17 -4.09 -5.99
N THR A 21 6.16 -4.09 -5.12
CA THR A 21 6.36 -3.80 -3.68
C THR A 21 6.97 -4.98 -2.95
N GLU A 22 6.63 -6.21 -3.35
CA GLU A 22 7.25 -7.43 -2.86
C GLU A 22 8.73 -7.49 -3.24
N ASP A 23 9.04 -7.29 -4.52
CA ASP A 23 10.43 -7.33 -5.01
C ASP A 23 11.31 -6.31 -4.29
N ARG A 24 10.77 -5.11 -4.00
CA ARG A 24 11.55 -4.01 -3.45
C ARG A 24 11.63 -3.97 -1.92
N TRP A 25 10.58 -4.42 -1.22
CA TRP A 25 10.45 -4.27 0.24
C TRP A 25 9.95 -5.52 0.97
N GLY A 26 9.67 -6.59 0.24
CA GLY A 26 9.19 -7.87 0.78
C GLY A 26 7.67 -7.94 0.96
N VAL A 27 7.18 -9.17 1.13
CA VAL A 27 5.76 -9.52 1.21
C VAL A 27 5.00 -8.73 2.28
N GLY A 28 5.61 -8.52 3.47
CA GLY A 28 4.94 -7.78 4.55
C GLY A 28 4.58 -6.34 4.18
N GLN A 29 5.41 -5.69 3.37
CA GLN A 29 5.13 -4.34 2.89
C GLN A 29 4.13 -4.34 1.72
N ALA A 30 4.21 -5.33 0.83
CA ALA A 30 3.25 -5.53 -0.26
C ALA A 30 1.82 -5.71 0.26
N GLU A 31 1.64 -6.58 1.27
CA GLU A 31 0.35 -6.78 1.91
C GLU A 31 -0.19 -5.51 2.56
N LYS A 32 0.67 -4.75 3.24
CA LYS A 32 0.26 -3.49 3.85
C LYS A 32 -0.22 -2.49 2.80
N TYR A 33 0.51 -2.37 1.69
CA TYR A 33 0.13 -1.50 0.58
C TYR A 33 -1.22 -1.88 -0.03
N VAL A 34 -1.45 -3.17 -0.31
CA VAL A 34 -2.72 -3.63 -0.88
C VAL A 34 -3.89 -3.44 0.07
N ARG A 35 -3.70 -3.65 1.38
CA ARG A 35 -4.72 -3.35 2.40
C ARG A 35 -5.07 -1.86 2.45
N GLU A 36 -4.08 -0.97 2.35
CA GLU A 36 -4.32 0.48 2.31
C GLU A 36 -5.12 0.89 1.06
N PHE A 37 -4.83 0.29 -0.10
CA PHE A 37 -5.63 0.49 -1.32
C PHE A 37 -7.06 -0.01 -1.16
N GLN A 38 -7.26 -1.19 -0.59
CA GLN A 38 -8.60 -1.74 -0.35
C GLN A 38 -9.45 -0.81 0.53
N SER A 39 -8.89 -0.33 1.65
CA SER A 39 -9.60 0.62 2.52
C SER A 39 -9.91 1.95 1.84
N ALA A 40 -9.05 2.43 0.94
CA ALA A 40 -9.31 3.65 0.18
C ALA A 40 -10.46 3.45 -0.83
N ILE A 41 -10.48 2.31 -1.53
CA ILE A 41 -11.53 1.95 -2.48
C ILE A 41 -12.87 1.78 -1.77
N GLU A 42 -12.88 1.12 -0.61
CA GLU A 42 -14.08 0.97 0.22
C GLU A 42 -14.67 2.31 0.64
N ARG A 43 -13.83 3.25 1.11
CA ARG A 43 -14.29 4.59 1.48
C ARG A 43 -14.90 5.33 0.30
N VAL A 44 -14.29 5.22 -0.87
CA VAL A 44 -14.80 5.81 -2.12
C VAL A 44 -16.12 5.14 -2.55
N ALA A 45 -16.25 3.83 -2.38
CA ALA A 45 -17.48 3.10 -2.69
C ALA A 45 -18.61 3.41 -1.71
N GLU A 46 -18.30 3.77 -0.46
CA GLU A 46 -19.27 4.21 0.55
C GLU A 46 -19.68 5.68 0.35
N ASP A 47 -18.75 6.54 -0.07
CA ASP A 47 -19.01 7.95 -0.37
C ASP A 47 -18.33 8.36 -1.69
N PRO A 48 -19.05 8.26 -2.83
CA PRO A 48 -18.56 8.69 -4.13
C PRO A 48 -18.18 10.18 -4.19
N GLY A 49 -18.71 11.00 -3.27
CA GLY A 49 -18.33 12.40 -3.13
C GLY A 49 -16.85 12.59 -2.73
N LEU A 50 -16.23 11.58 -2.12
CA LEU A 50 -14.80 11.59 -1.80
C LEU A 50 -13.91 11.58 -3.04
N LEU A 51 -14.35 11.01 -4.17
CA LEU A 51 -13.57 11.03 -5.42
C LEU A 51 -13.28 12.46 -5.87
N ARG A 52 -14.22 13.38 -5.67
CA ARG A 52 -14.10 14.82 -5.98
C ARG A 52 -13.08 15.51 -5.08
N ILE A 53 -12.93 15.06 -3.84
CA ILE A 53 -11.95 15.59 -2.87
C ILE A 53 -10.56 14.99 -3.12
N LEU A 54 -10.46 13.71 -3.51
CA LEU A 54 -9.20 13.04 -3.84
C LEU A 54 -8.60 13.49 -5.18
N THR A 55 -9.42 13.99 -6.12
CA THR A 55 -8.91 14.66 -7.33
C THR A 55 -8.43 16.08 -7.05
N ASN A 56 -8.84 16.67 -5.93
CA ASN A 56 -8.33 17.96 -5.51
C ASN A 56 -6.97 17.73 -4.86
N ARG A 57 -5.93 18.25 -5.52
CA ARG A 57 -4.49 18.14 -5.22
C ARG A 57 -4.08 18.54 -3.79
N ASP A 58 -5.02 18.99 -2.97
CA ASP A 58 -4.85 19.49 -1.59
C ASP A 58 -4.84 18.38 -0.52
N LEU A 59 -5.23 17.15 -0.84
CA LEU A 59 -5.03 16.01 0.07
C LEU A 59 -3.63 15.38 -0.07
N VAL A 60 -2.59 16.21 -0.15
CA VAL A 60 -1.28 15.80 0.35
C VAL A 60 -1.41 15.74 1.87
N ARG A 61 -1.98 14.65 2.40
CA ARG A 61 -1.81 14.35 3.82
C ARG A 61 -0.30 14.33 4.08
N PRO A 62 0.21 15.03 5.11
CA PRO A 62 1.63 14.98 5.42
C PRO A 62 2.01 13.52 5.53
N ARG A 63 3.03 13.09 4.76
CA ARG A 63 3.56 11.72 4.76
C ARG A 63 3.63 11.27 6.21
N ARG A 64 2.64 10.50 6.68
CA ARG A 64 2.88 9.60 7.80
C ARG A 64 3.98 8.73 7.25
N SER A 65 5.17 8.96 7.75
CA SER A 65 6.34 8.18 7.42
C SER A 65 5.88 6.73 7.37
N ILE A 66 5.80 6.19 6.16
CA ILE A 66 6.07 4.78 5.96
C ILE A 66 7.46 4.62 6.54
N ALA A 67 7.51 4.34 7.84
CA ALA A 67 8.75 4.07 8.53
C ALA A 67 9.33 2.88 7.76
N THR A 68 10.28 3.17 6.88
CA THR A 68 11.25 2.18 6.44
C THR A 68 11.80 1.59 7.74
N PRO A 69 11.60 0.30 8.03
CA PRO A 69 12.41 -0.37 9.02
C PRO A 69 13.80 -0.44 8.38
N ARG A 70 14.53 0.66 8.53
CA ARG A 70 15.96 0.71 8.29
C ARG A 70 16.56 -0.14 9.40
N ASP A 71 17.30 -1.16 8.98
CA ASP A 71 18.16 -1.98 9.82
C ASP A 71 17.43 -2.84 10.88
N SER A 72 17.01 -4.02 10.46
CA SER A 72 17.20 -5.20 11.31
C SER A 72 18.06 -6.18 10.55
N SER A 73 19.31 -5.76 10.31
CA SER A 73 20.39 -6.70 10.02
C SER A 73 20.42 -7.74 11.15
N PRO A 74 20.33 -9.05 10.88
CA PRO A 74 20.59 -10.02 11.92
C PRO A 74 22.06 -9.86 12.29
N SER A 75 22.32 -9.40 13.52
CA SER A 75 23.66 -9.43 14.12
C SER A 75 24.01 -10.91 14.35
N THR A 76 24.36 -11.60 13.28
CA THR A 76 25.08 -12.86 13.36
C THR A 76 26.53 -12.46 13.52
N SER A 77 26.98 -12.43 14.78
CA SER A 77 28.39 -12.60 15.10
C SER A 77 28.75 -14.07 14.91
N PRO A 78 29.66 -14.41 13.99
CA PRO A 78 30.51 -15.57 14.20
C PRO A 78 31.95 -15.09 14.33
N SER A 79 32.62 -15.54 15.41
CA SER A 79 34.08 -15.62 15.65
C SER A 79 34.33 -15.27 17.13
N GLY A 80 34.76 -16.15 18.02
CA GLY A 80 35.36 -17.46 17.81
C GLY A 80 36.87 -17.40 17.59
N ARG A 81 37.62 -16.84 18.55
CA ARG A 81 38.84 -17.38 19.18
C ARG A 81 39.57 -16.32 20.00
#